data_AF-A0A553NLZ6-F1
#
_entry.id   AF-A0A553NLZ6-F1
#
_cell.length_a   1.000
_cell.length_b   1.000
_cell.length_c   1.000
_cell.angle_alpha   90.00
_cell.angle_beta   90.00
_cell.angle_gamma   90.00
#
_symmetry.space_group_name_H-M   'P 1'
#
loop_
_entity.id
_entity.type
_entity.pdbx_description
1 polymer ?
#
loop_
_entity_poly.entity_id
_entity_poly.type
_entity_poly.pdbx_seq_one_letter_code
_entity_poly.pdbx_strand_id
1 'polypeptide(L)'
;MVEQSDRAPLLDWEEVPPSELAPAAPSPDNEDSANLGLSSYPSDCTAGVEITLNTSPTTAKTVTAVAGESAPSSPHTHSGPGADEAEAEGDCTFHGLSVRNRRITGWEEKDQIVAVFVVTFDTRSGNMIEWCLPQDVNLEGVEFKSMASGSHRISNDFIYFRKGCYFGLACFANMPVESELERGARMKSVGILSPSYTLLYRYMHFLENQVRRVASCCPGQYSPLEAFYEDKKAVLPPGGNGLVTSCPTSALAPIITHPAGCMSQFIRFFGEQIMVLWKFALLRKRILIFSPPPVGVVCYRVYCCCSLANVSIPGMGVSVPELRPFFYINVADITALETELSYVACTTEKIFEEKKDLYDVYIDNQNVKTHRESLQPLLRLNSADREKYRKLCEQRQMLLYSQEVDGDCTSSEEDLFFMEQNNRIFQTLCEVAASSDPTLTAEHVRAMGLDPQGDRGFLVDLLEIYGIDVMLVIDNPCCP
;
A
#
# COMPACT_ATOMS: atom_id res chain seq x y z
N MET A 1 11.71 31.64 -28.52
CA MET A 1 11.43 31.53 -27.07
C MET A 1 10.53 30.33 -26.93
N VAL A 2 11.12 29.19 -26.57
CA VAL A 2 10.44 27.89 -26.49
C VAL A 2 9.90 27.75 -25.08
N GLU A 3 8.59 27.49 -24.97
CA GLU A 3 7.89 27.27 -23.70
C GLU A 3 8.47 26.03 -23.00
N GLN A 4 8.79 26.19 -21.71
CA GLN A 4 9.23 25.09 -20.85
C GLN A 4 8.04 24.18 -20.56
N SER A 5 8.18 22.92 -20.97
CA SER A 5 7.27 21.81 -20.71
C SER A 5 7.12 21.55 -19.20
N ASP A 6 5.86 21.36 -18.77
CA ASP A 6 5.41 20.93 -17.44
C ASP A 6 5.94 19.52 -17.08
N ARG A 7 7.24 19.42 -16.79
CA ARG A 7 7.83 18.21 -16.22
C ARG A 7 7.71 18.27 -14.70
N ALA A 8 6.96 17.32 -14.12
CA ALA A 8 7.00 17.07 -12.68
C ALA A 8 8.46 16.85 -12.23
N PRO A 9 8.89 17.40 -11.09
CA PRO A 9 10.26 17.23 -10.63
C PRO A 9 10.55 15.74 -10.40
N LEU A 10 11.66 15.27 -10.96
CA LEU A 10 12.24 13.97 -10.64
C LEU A 10 12.49 13.96 -9.12
N LEU A 11 11.78 13.09 -8.41
CA LEU A 11 12.03 12.87 -6.99
C LEU A 11 13.39 12.19 -6.88
N ASP A 12 14.36 12.84 -6.22
CA ASP A 12 15.63 12.23 -5.84
C ASP A 12 15.37 11.31 -4.63
N TRP A 13 15.44 9.99 -4.86
CA TRP A 13 15.12 8.94 -3.87
C TRP A 13 16.35 8.47 -3.07
N GLU A 14 17.50 9.08 -3.29
CA GLU A 14 18.78 8.66 -2.70
C GLU A 14 19.30 9.67 -1.68
N GLU A 15 18.97 9.46 -0.41
CA GLU A 15 19.91 9.73 0.67
C GLU A 15 20.21 8.39 1.35
N VAL A 16 21.16 7.66 0.78
CA VAL A 16 21.83 6.56 1.49
C VAL A 16 22.71 7.22 2.57
N PRO A 17 22.51 6.95 3.87
CA PRO A 17 23.44 7.46 4.87
C PRO A 17 24.84 6.88 4.59
N PRO A 18 25.91 7.68 4.69
CA PRO A 18 27.26 7.16 4.50
C PRO A 18 27.50 6.03 5.50
N SER A 19 27.97 4.90 4.98
CA SER A 19 28.37 3.74 5.76
C SER A 19 29.35 4.18 6.86
N GLU A 20 29.02 3.87 8.12
CA GLU A 20 29.94 4.00 9.24
C GLU A 20 31.24 3.27 8.87
N LEU A 21 32.33 4.03 8.82
CA LEU A 21 33.68 3.49 8.66
C LEU A 21 33.95 2.56 9.84
N ALA A 22 34.13 1.27 9.54
CA ALA A 22 34.56 0.28 10.52
C ALA A 22 35.84 0.75 11.22
N PRO A 23 35.99 0.51 12.54
CA PRO A 23 37.18 0.91 13.28
C PRO A 23 38.40 0.16 12.74
N ALA A 24 39.45 0.91 12.42
CA ALA A 24 40.72 0.39 11.95
C ALA A 24 41.34 -0.57 12.98
N ALA A 25 41.80 -1.72 12.51
CA ALA A 25 42.58 -2.68 13.30
C ALA A 25 43.92 -2.04 13.75
N PRO A 26 44.39 -2.28 14.99
CA PRO A 26 45.66 -1.75 15.45
C PRO A 26 46.85 -2.59 14.94
N SER A 27 47.89 -1.91 14.46
CA SER A 27 49.21 -2.48 14.20
C SER A 27 50.11 -2.41 15.45
N PRO A 28 51.14 -3.27 15.58
CA PRO A 28 51.70 -3.65 16.88
C PRO A 28 52.84 -2.75 17.40
N ASP A 29 52.97 -2.81 18.72
CA ASP A 29 54.14 -2.60 19.60
C ASP A 29 54.91 -1.27 19.56
N ASN A 30 54.86 -0.56 20.70
CA ASN A 30 56.08 -0.20 21.42
C ASN A 30 55.80 -0.09 22.93
N GLU A 31 56.69 -0.72 23.68
CA GLU A 31 56.78 -0.75 25.13
C GLU A 31 56.90 0.66 25.72
N ASP A 32 56.15 0.96 26.80
CA ASP A 32 56.79 1.36 28.07
C ASP A 32 55.79 1.56 29.22
N SER A 33 56.06 0.83 30.30
CA SER A 33 56.04 1.30 31.70
C SER A 33 54.72 1.68 32.43
N ALA A 34 54.50 0.90 33.51
CA ALA A 34 54.08 1.32 34.86
C ALA A 34 52.58 1.25 35.30
N ASN A 35 52.27 0.12 35.96
CA ASN A 35 51.86 0.00 37.38
C ASN A 35 50.50 0.54 37.92
N LEU A 36 49.88 -0.35 38.73
CA LEU A 36 48.85 -0.16 39.79
C LEU A 36 47.39 -0.04 39.28
N GLY A 37 46.36 -0.69 39.84
CA GLY A 37 46.18 -1.51 41.04
C GLY A 37 44.70 -1.95 41.16
N LEU A 38 44.46 -2.91 42.05
CA LEU A 38 43.23 -3.69 42.31
C LEU A 38 41.92 -2.91 42.63
N SER A 39 40.77 -3.60 42.44
CA SER A 39 39.70 -3.88 43.45
C SER A 39 38.29 -3.95 42.81
N SER A 40 37.66 -5.11 42.59
CA SER A 40 36.76 -5.89 43.48
C SER A 40 35.52 -5.17 44.07
N TYR A 41 34.32 -5.63 43.63
CA TYR A 41 32.96 -5.88 44.22
C TYR A 41 32.54 -5.28 45.60
N PRO A 42 31.24 -5.26 46.06
CA PRO A 42 30.04 -6.10 45.73
C PRO A 42 28.67 -5.35 45.65
N SER A 43 27.60 -5.88 45.04
CA SER A 43 26.45 -6.70 45.54
C SER A 43 25.76 -6.27 46.85
N ASP A 44 24.45 -5.94 46.75
CA ASP A 44 23.29 -6.23 47.64
C ASP A 44 22.12 -5.32 47.22
N CYS A 45 20.82 -5.51 47.46
CA CYS A 45 19.87 -6.61 47.66
C CYS A 45 18.49 -5.94 47.95
N THR A 46 17.40 -6.44 47.34
CA THR A 46 15.99 -6.45 47.83
C THR A 46 15.24 -5.16 48.25
N ALA A 47 14.06 -4.92 47.64
CA ALA A 47 12.77 -4.77 48.33
C ALA A 47 11.61 -4.81 47.32
N GLY A 48 10.65 -5.73 47.52
CA GLY A 48 9.42 -5.82 46.76
C GLY A 48 8.31 -4.93 47.31
N VAL A 49 7.33 -4.61 46.45
CA VAL A 49 6.01 -4.14 46.84
C VAL A 49 4.99 -4.77 45.89
N GLU A 50 4.27 -5.78 46.38
CA GLU A 50 2.97 -6.21 45.85
C GLU A 50 1.90 -5.20 46.26
N ILE A 51 1.01 -4.84 45.33
CA ILE A 51 -0.28 -4.23 45.66
C ILE A 51 -1.37 -5.08 45.00
N THR A 52 -2.09 -5.82 45.84
CA THR A 52 -3.38 -6.45 45.55
C THR A 52 -4.50 -5.51 45.99
N LEU A 53 -5.55 -5.38 45.18
CA LEU A 53 -6.86 -4.92 45.62
C LEU A 53 -7.94 -5.84 45.03
N ASN A 54 -8.56 -6.62 45.93
CA ASN A 54 -9.79 -7.36 45.71
C ASN A 54 -11.01 -6.50 46.07
N THR A 55 -12.13 -6.80 45.38
CA THR A 55 -13.56 -6.84 45.78
C THR A 55 -14.42 -6.15 44.70
N SER A 56 -15.61 -6.56 44.28
CA SER A 56 -16.46 -7.76 44.34
C SER A 56 -17.68 -7.46 43.42
N PRO A 57 -18.56 -8.44 43.09
CA PRO A 57 -19.32 -8.45 41.84
C PRO A 57 -20.75 -7.89 41.98
N THR A 58 -21.31 -7.38 40.88
CA THR A 58 -22.75 -7.14 40.73
C THR A 58 -23.35 -8.05 39.66
N THR A 59 -24.33 -8.83 40.10
CA THR A 59 -25.07 -9.83 39.35
C THR A 59 -26.30 -9.24 38.67
N ALA A 60 -26.56 -9.78 37.47
CA ALA A 60 -27.86 -10.09 36.86
C ALA A 60 -28.79 -8.95 36.37
N LYS A 61 -29.08 -9.00 35.07
CA LYS A 61 -30.46 -9.18 34.58
C LYS A 61 -30.49 -9.89 33.23
N THR A 62 -30.98 -11.12 33.29
CA THR A 62 -31.43 -12.00 32.22
C THR A 62 -32.73 -11.48 31.62
N VAL A 63 -32.88 -11.51 30.29
CA VAL A 63 -34.19 -11.64 29.62
C VAL A 63 -34.04 -12.65 28.50
N THR A 64 -34.88 -13.69 28.56
CA THR A 64 -34.94 -14.82 27.63
C THR A 64 -36.17 -14.68 26.74
N ALA A 65 -35.96 -14.91 25.44
CA ALA A 65 -36.81 -15.44 24.37
C ALA A 65 -38.29 -15.03 24.21
N VAL A 66 -38.64 -14.66 22.98
CA VAL A 66 -39.88 -15.14 22.32
C VAL A 66 -39.57 -15.49 20.86
N ALA A 67 -39.87 -16.73 20.49
CA ALA A 67 -39.92 -17.24 19.12
C ALA A 67 -41.23 -16.82 18.45
N GLY A 68 -41.19 -16.59 17.14
CA GLY A 68 -42.38 -16.31 16.33
C GLY A 68 -42.12 -16.64 14.86
N GLU A 69 -42.70 -17.75 14.43
CA GLU A 69 -42.68 -18.29 13.07
C GLU A 69 -43.54 -17.49 12.08
N SER A 70 -43.30 -17.80 10.80
CA SER A 70 -44.25 -17.88 9.68
C SER A 70 -44.45 -16.67 8.76
N ALA A 71 -44.19 -16.97 7.48
CA ALA A 71 -44.42 -16.19 6.28
C ALA A 71 -45.92 -15.99 5.96
N PRO A 72 -46.22 -15.17 4.93
CA PRO A 72 -47.05 -15.70 3.86
C PRO A 72 -46.53 -15.40 2.45
N SER A 73 -47.02 -16.23 1.54
CA SER A 73 -46.65 -16.50 0.17
C SER A 73 -47.41 -15.69 -0.89
N SER A 74 -46.71 -15.44 -2.03
CA SER A 74 -47.20 -15.48 -3.44
C SER A 74 -48.07 -14.31 -3.97
N PRO A 75 -48.21 -14.11 -5.31
CA PRO A 75 -47.85 -15.03 -6.41
C PRO A 75 -47.11 -14.45 -7.63
N HIS A 76 -46.53 -15.40 -8.37
CA HIS A 76 -46.08 -15.30 -9.76
C HIS A 76 -47.25 -15.19 -10.74
N THR A 77 -47.01 -14.53 -11.88
CA THR A 77 -47.75 -14.77 -13.13
C THR A 77 -46.77 -14.87 -14.29
N HIS A 78 -46.76 -16.04 -14.92
CA HIS A 78 -46.14 -16.35 -16.21
C HIS A 78 -47.05 -15.89 -17.36
N SER A 79 -46.45 -15.41 -18.46
CA SER A 79 -46.89 -15.71 -19.84
C SER A 79 -45.91 -15.13 -20.86
N GLY A 80 -45.17 -16.00 -21.57
CA GLY A 80 -44.73 -15.76 -22.96
C GLY A 80 -45.77 -16.36 -23.94
N PRO A 81 -45.45 -16.65 -25.22
CA PRO A 81 -44.25 -16.33 -26.01
C PRO A 81 -44.59 -15.67 -27.38
N GLY A 82 -43.57 -15.25 -28.13
CA GLY A 82 -43.68 -14.84 -29.53
C GLY A 82 -42.36 -15.07 -30.26
N ALA A 83 -42.37 -16.04 -31.17
CA ALA A 83 -41.25 -16.48 -32.01
C ALA A 83 -40.94 -15.48 -33.13
N ASP A 84 -39.70 -15.49 -33.60
CA ASP A 84 -39.40 -15.53 -35.03
C ASP A 84 -37.99 -16.11 -35.24
N GLU A 85 -37.96 -17.20 -36.00
CA GLU A 85 -36.78 -17.92 -36.49
C GLU A 85 -36.20 -17.21 -37.72
N ALA A 86 -34.88 -17.19 -37.84
CA ALA A 86 -34.19 -17.24 -39.13
C ALA A 86 -32.77 -17.79 -38.95
N GLU A 87 -32.56 -19.04 -39.37
CA GLU A 87 -31.26 -19.65 -39.61
C GLU A 87 -30.62 -19.09 -40.90
N ALA A 88 -29.28 -18.96 -40.94
CA ALA A 88 -28.44 -19.49 -42.02
C ALA A 88 -26.94 -19.14 -41.81
N GLU A 89 -26.17 -20.22 -41.63
CA GLU A 89 -24.79 -20.52 -42.05
C GLU A 89 -23.77 -19.41 -42.38
N GLY A 90 -22.64 -19.46 -41.64
CA GLY A 90 -21.30 -19.76 -42.19
C GLY A 90 -20.63 -18.77 -43.14
N ASP A 91 -19.66 -18.01 -42.62
CA ASP A 91 -18.32 -17.95 -43.24
C ASP A 91 -17.27 -17.44 -42.25
N CYS A 92 -16.17 -18.16 -42.13
CA CYS A 92 -15.04 -17.86 -41.28
C CYS A 92 -14.05 -16.99 -42.06
N THR A 93 -13.99 -15.69 -41.76
CA THR A 93 -12.86 -14.84 -42.15
C THR A 93 -12.38 -13.98 -40.98
N PHE A 94 -11.27 -14.40 -40.40
CA PHE A 94 -10.51 -13.71 -39.37
C PHE A 94 -9.85 -12.47 -40.01
N HIS A 95 -10.38 -11.28 -39.75
CA HIS A 95 -9.75 -10.01 -40.12
C HIS A 95 -9.45 -9.18 -38.87
N GLY A 96 -8.19 -8.78 -38.75
CA GLY A 96 -7.57 -8.18 -37.57
C GLY A 96 -8.37 -7.04 -36.94
N LEU A 97 -8.61 -7.18 -35.63
CA LEU A 97 -9.18 -6.13 -34.80
C LEU A 97 -8.11 -5.05 -34.59
N SER A 98 -8.22 -4.00 -35.42
CA SER A 98 -7.68 -2.68 -35.11
C SER A 98 -8.29 -2.21 -33.78
N VAL A 99 -7.44 -1.94 -32.80
CA VAL A 99 -7.76 -1.32 -31.52
C VAL A 99 -8.32 0.08 -31.79
N ARG A 100 -9.64 0.17 -31.99
CA ARG A 100 -10.38 1.44 -32.02
C ARG A 100 -11.38 1.43 -30.87
N ASN A 101 -10.97 2.13 -29.81
CA ASN A 101 -11.80 2.79 -28.79
C ASN A 101 -13.31 2.59 -28.94
N ARG A 102 -13.82 1.50 -28.35
CA ARG A 102 -15.25 1.39 -28.08
C ARG A 102 -15.52 2.12 -26.77
N ARG A 103 -15.97 3.38 -26.89
CA ARG A 103 -16.47 4.22 -25.79
C ARG A 103 -17.52 3.43 -25.00
N ILE A 104 -17.15 3.02 -23.78
CA ILE A 104 -18.07 2.60 -22.74
C ILE A 104 -18.24 3.83 -21.82
N THR A 105 -19.50 4.18 -21.59
CA THR A 105 -20.04 5.34 -20.86
C THR A 105 -19.12 5.95 -19.79
N GLY A 106 -18.74 7.21 -20.00
CA GLY A 106 -17.88 8.00 -19.11
C GLY A 106 -18.56 8.30 -17.78
N TRP A 107 -18.10 7.65 -16.72
CA TRP A 107 -18.14 8.21 -15.39
C TRP A 107 -16.88 9.08 -15.29
N GLU A 108 -17.01 10.40 -15.49
CA GLU A 108 -15.94 11.31 -15.10
C GLU A 108 -15.74 11.14 -13.59
N GLU A 109 -14.54 10.70 -13.20
CA GLU A 109 -14.16 10.65 -11.79
C GLU A 109 -14.15 12.10 -11.28
N LYS A 110 -15.22 12.47 -10.57
CA LYS A 110 -15.40 13.83 -10.06
C LYS A 110 -14.50 14.05 -8.86
N ASP A 111 -13.97 15.26 -8.78
CA ASP A 111 -13.26 15.73 -7.59
C ASP A 111 -14.22 15.73 -6.40
N GLN A 112 -13.94 14.90 -5.40
CA GLN A 112 -14.79 14.74 -4.21
C GLN A 112 -13.94 14.97 -2.96
N ILE A 113 -13.83 16.23 -2.53
CA ILE A 113 -13.14 16.58 -1.30
C ILE A 113 -14.13 16.58 -0.13
N VAL A 114 -13.87 15.74 0.86
CA VAL A 114 -14.70 15.58 2.06
C VAL A 114 -14.29 16.58 3.13
N ALA A 115 -12.98 16.84 3.26
CA ALA A 115 -12.48 17.82 4.21
C ALA A 115 -11.15 18.42 3.75
N VAL A 116 -10.87 19.61 4.23
CA VAL A 116 -9.56 20.28 4.15
C VAL A 116 -9.17 20.68 5.56
N PHE A 117 -7.90 20.52 5.92
CA PHE A 117 -7.43 20.78 7.28
C PHE A 117 -6.01 21.32 7.29
N VAL A 118 -5.68 22.00 8.39
CA VAL A 118 -4.36 22.48 8.74
C VAL A 118 -4.01 21.95 10.11
N VAL A 119 -2.87 21.28 10.21
CA VAL A 119 -2.27 20.78 11.45
C VAL A 119 -1.05 21.63 11.76
N THR A 120 -0.88 21.97 13.04
CA THR A 120 0.30 22.67 13.54
C THR A 120 0.91 21.88 14.69
N PHE A 121 2.21 22.01 14.87
CA PHE A 121 2.88 21.53 16.07
C PHE A 121 2.90 22.61 17.14
N ASP A 122 2.32 22.32 18.30
CA ASP A 122 2.43 23.11 19.52
C ASP A 122 3.46 22.48 20.46
N THR A 123 4.37 23.29 20.99
CA THR A 123 5.48 22.79 21.83
C THR A 123 5.03 22.19 23.16
N ARG A 124 3.81 22.50 23.61
CA ARG A 124 3.23 22.01 24.86
C ARG A 124 2.23 20.89 24.65
N SER A 125 1.44 20.96 23.58
CA SER A 125 0.29 20.09 23.33
C SER A 125 0.54 19.05 22.25
N GLY A 126 1.66 19.16 21.51
CA GLY A 126 2.00 18.28 20.40
C GLY A 126 1.29 18.66 19.10
N ASN A 127 1.01 17.68 18.26
CA ASN A 127 0.28 17.90 16.99
C ASN A 127 -1.18 18.27 17.30
N MET A 128 -1.68 19.33 16.68
CA MET A 128 -3.07 19.77 16.85
C MET A 128 -3.65 20.30 15.54
N ILE A 129 -4.95 20.14 15.37
CA ILE A 129 -5.68 20.72 14.23
C ILE A 129 -5.86 22.22 14.51
N GLU A 130 -5.21 23.05 13.69
CA GLU A 130 -5.30 24.52 13.76
C GLU A 130 -6.59 25.02 13.10
N TRP A 131 -6.98 24.39 12.00
CA TRP A 131 -8.13 24.78 11.19
C TRP A 131 -8.65 23.61 10.36
N CYS A 132 -9.96 23.57 10.11
CA CYS A 132 -10.55 22.61 9.17
C CYS A 132 -11.86 23.10 8.56
N LEU A 133 -12.22 22.51 7.42
CA LEU A 133 -13.53 22.57 6.80
C LEU A 133 -13.97 21.18 6.33
N PRO A 134 -15.26 20.81 6.48
CA PRO A 134 -16.27 21.54 7.25
C PRO A 134 -15.98 21.48 8.77
N GLN A 135 -16.52 22.40 9.56
CA GLN A 135 -16.14 22.56 10.99
C GLN A 135 -16.57 21.38 11.89
N ASP A 136 -17.54 20.60 11.45
CA ASP A 136 -18.15 19.48 12.16
C ASP A 136 -17.58 18.11 11.75
N VAL A 137 -16.56 18.08 10.87
CA VAL A 137 -15.96 16.82 10.41
C VAL A 137 -15.13 16.16 11.52
N ASN A 138 -15.30 14.84 11.68
CA ASN A 138 -14.48 14.07 12.61
C ASN A 138 -13.07 13.83 12.02
N LEU A 139 -12.11 14.61 12.51
CA LEU A 139 -10.69 14.51 12.15
C LEU A 139 -9.81 13.93 13.26
N GLU A 140 -10.39 13.26 14.25
CA GLU A 140 -9.62 12.69 15.36
C GLU A 140 -8.51 11.76 14.85
N GLY A 141 -7.28 12.02 15.28
CA GLY A 141 -6.09 11.26 14.92
C GLY A 141 -5.46 11.64 13.57
N VAL A 142 -6.09 12.53 12.78
CA VAL A 142 -5.51 13.02 11.52
C VAL A 142 -4.23 13.83 11.78
N GLU A 143 -4.15 14.52 12.91
CA GLU A 143 -2.99 15.28 13.37
C GLU A 143 -1.73 14.41 13.54
N PHE A 144 -1.88 13.13 13.91
CA PHE A 144 -0.78 12.18 14.06
C PHE A 144 -0.42 11.47 12.75
N LYS A 145 -1.30 11.52 11.74
CA LYS A 145 -1.03 10.97 10.40
C LYS A 145 -0.44 12.01 9.46
N SER A 146 -0.81 13.27 9.64
CA SER A 146 -0.39 14.40 8.80
C SER A 146 1.02 14.89 9.11
N MET A 147 1.57 14.49 10.26
CA MET A 147 2.92 14.79 10.72
C MET A 147 3.52 13.55 11.36
N ALA A 148 4.29 12.81 10.57
CA ALA A 148 4.89 11.55 10.99
C ALA A 148 5.95 11.75 12.09
N SER A 149 6.16 10.70 12.89
CA SER A 149 7.29 10.67 13.81
C SER A 149 8.59 10.82 13.03
N GLY A 150 9.43 11.79 13.44
CA GLY A 150 10.68 12.14 12.77
C GLY A 150 10.60 13.31 11.78
N SER A 151 9.42 13.85 11.46
CA SER A 151 9.28 14.94 10.46
C SER A 151 10.03 16.23 10.84
N HIS A 152 10.40 16.42 12.11
CA HIS A 152 11.23 17.56 12.55
C HIS A 152 12.63 17.59 11.91
N ARG A 153 13.10 16.47 11.33
CA ARG A 153 14.44 16.35 10.72
C ARG A 153 14.48 16.79 9.26
N ILE A 154 13.33 16.99 8.64
CA ILE A 154 13.19 17.33 7.22
C ILE A 154 12.49 18.67 7.07
N SER A 155 12.73 19.34 5.94
CA SER A 155 12.10 20.64 5.62
C SER A 155 10.68 20.49 5.08
N ASN A 156 10.41 19.42 4.34
CA ASN A 156 9.14 19.19 3.67
C ASN A 156 8.91 17.70 3.43
N ASP A 157 7.65 17.30 3.38
CA ASP A 157 7.22 15.94 3.04
C ASP A 157 5.78 15.97 2.51
N PHE A 158 5.34 14.87 1.94
CA PHE A 158 3.91 14.63 1.71
C PHE A 158 3.55 13.23 2.23
N ILE A 159 2.34 13.03 2.70
CA ILE A 159 1.93 11.78 3.34
C ILE A 159 0.55 11.40 2.82
N TYR A 160 0.44 10.19 2.31
CA TYR A 160 -0.86 9.55 2.09
C TYR A 160 -1.21 8.73 3.32
N PHE A 161 -2.48 8.71 3.70
CA PHE A 161 -2.95 7.92 4.84
C PHE A 161 -4.43 7.56 4.70
N ARG A 162 -4.90 6.61 5.49
CA ARG A 162 -6.32 6.23 5.56
C ARG A 162 -6.97 6.74 6.85
N LYS A 163 -8.21 7.23 6.76
CA LYS A 163 -9.06 7.60 7.90
C LYS A 163 -10.46 7.02 7.67
N GLY A 164 -10.73 5.87 8.28
CA GLY A 164 -11.99 5.13 8.07
C GLY A 164 -12.15 4.69 6.62
N CYS A 165 -13.21 5.17 5.96
CA CYS A 165 -13.47 4.94 4.54
C CYS A 165 -12.82 5.99 3.62
N TYR A 166 -12.13 6.99 4.16
CA TYR A 166 -11.52 8.07 3.39
C TYR A 166 -10.00 7.91 3.28
N PHE A 167 -9.45 8.51 2.24
CA PHE A 167 -8.02 8.65 1.99
C PHE A 167 -7.62 10.11 2.17
N GLY A 168 -6.49 10.33 2.82
CA GLY A 168 -5.91 11.63 3.06
C GLY A 168 -4.62 11.84 2.28
N LEU A 169 -4.41 13.06 1.82
CA LEU A 169 -3.11 13.57 1.38
C LEU A 169 -2.79 14.81 2.20
N ALA A 170 -1.66 14.82 2.90
CA ALA A 170 -1.18 15.96 3.66
C ALA A 170 0.24 16.34 3.23
N CYS A 171 0.50 17.64 3.04
CA CYS A 171 1.81 18.19 2.74
C CYS A 171 2.34 18.93 3.96
N PHE A 172 3.54 18.55 4.38
CA PHE A 172 4.24 19.04 5.55
C PHE A 172 5.30 20.08 5.17
N ALA A 173 5.47 21.11 6.00
CA ALA A 173 6.60 22.02 5.96
C ALA A 173 7.11 22.35 7.37
N ASN A 174 8.43 22.37 7.49
CA ASN A 174 9.18 22.79 8.67
C ASN A 174 9.97 24.05 8.31
N MET A 175 9.52 25.19 8.84
CA MET A 175 10.11 26.50 8.57
C MET A 175 10.92 26.98 9.78
N PRO A 176 12.19 27.36 9.62
CA PRO A 176 12.94 27.99 10.70
C PRO A 176 12.32 29.36 11.03
N VAL A 177 12.15 29.66 12.31
CA VAL A 177 11.56 30.93 12.79
C VAL A 177 12.39 31.55 13.90
N GLU A 178 12.54 32.86 13.90
CA GLU A 178 13.21 33.61 14.98
C GLU A 178 12.24 33.82 16.16
N SER A 179 11.81 32.72 16.78
CA SER A 179 10.85 32.73 17.90
C SER A 179 11.28 31.73 18.96
N GLU A 180 11.54 32.22 20.18
CA GLU A 180 11.86 31.38 21.33
C GLU A 180 10.66 30.50 21.75
N LEU A 181 9.44 31.01 21.60
CA LEU A 181 8.20 30.29 21.90
C LEU A 181 7.99 29.07 20.99
N GLU A 182 8.39 29.21 19.72
CA GLU A 182 8.31 28.14 18.71
C GLU A 182 9.61 27.33 18.63
N ARG A 183 10.55 27.53 19.57
CA ARG A 183 11.85 26.83 19.66
C ARG A 183 12.65 26.84 18.34
N GLY A 184 12.55 27.92 17.58
CA GLY A 184 13.32 28.08 16.34
C GLY A 184 12.71 27.42 15.11
N ALA A 185 11.58 26.71 15.21
CA ALA A 185 10.97 26.00 14.08
C ALA A 185 9.44 25.98 14.14
N ARG A 186 8.79 26.43 13.07
CA ARG A 186 7.35 26.35 12.88
C ARG A 186 7.03 25.22 11.92
N MET A 187 6.34 24.21 12.42
CA MET A 187 5.97 23.02 11.67
C MET A 187 4.47 23.01 11.41
N LYS A 188 4.09 22.93 10.15
CA LYS A 188 2.69 22.85 9.72
C LYS A 188 2.49 21.77 8.67
N SER A 189 1.26 21.26 8.60
CA SER A 189 0.82 20.33 7.57
C SER A 189 -0.55 20.74 7.06
N VAL A 190 -0.72 20.78 5.74
CA VAL A 190 -2.01 21.09 5.10
C VAL A 190 -2.45 19.86 4.32
N GLY A 191 -3.67 19.39 4.56
CA GLY A 191 -4.15 18.19 3.91
C GLY A 191 -5.63 18.20 3.57
N ILE A 192 -6.00 17.18 2.80
CA ILE A 192 -7.35 16.97 2.27
C ILE A 192 -7.77 15.52 2.49
N LEU A 193 -9.06 15.29 2.60
CA LEU A 193 -9.67 13.95 2.61
C LEU A 193 -10.56 13.77 1.38
N SER A 194 -10.52 12.58 0.79
CA SER A 194 -11.30 12.17 -0.38
C SER A 194 -11.75 10.71 -0.24
N PRO A 195 -12.89 10.29 -0.82
CA PRO A 195 -13.28 8.88 -0.88
C PRO A 195 -12.34 8.02 -1.75
N SER A 196 -11.61 8.65 -2.68
CA SER A 196 -10.66 7.99 -3.55
C SER A 196 -9.27 8.60 -3.43
N TYR A 197 -8.24 7.75 -3.41
CA TYR A 197 -6.83 8.17 -3.42
C TYR A 197 -6.29 8.42 -4.83
N THR A 198 -7.00 7.98 -5.88
CA THR A 198 -6.58 8.06 -7.28
C THR A 198 -6.38 9.47 -7.79
N LEU A 199 -7.16 10.44 -7.30
CA LEU A 199 -7.12 11.83 -7.75
C LEU A 199 -6.33 12.77 -6.83
N LEU A 200 -5.93 12.28 -5.65
CA LEU A 200 -5.28 13.12 -4.63
C LEU A 200 -3.97 13.75 -5.13
N TYR A 201 -3.21 13.04 -5.97
CA TYR A 201 -1.93 13.54 -6.51
C TYR A 201 -2.09 14.87 -7.27
N ARG A 202 -3.26 15.13 -7.89
CA ARG A 202 -3.54 16.38 -8.62
C ARG A 202 -3.47 17.62 -7.73
N TYR A 203 -3.69 17.43 -6.43
CA TYR A 203 -3.70 18.49 -5.43
C TYR A 203 -2.38 18.66 -4.70
N MET A 204 -1.41 17.77 -4.90
CA MET A 204 -0.13 17.79 -4.18
C MET A 204 0.58 19.14 -4.33
N HIS A 205 0.75 19.64 -5.56
CA HIS A 205 1.42 20.92 -5.79
C HIS A 205 0.67 22.10 -5.16
N PHE A 206 -0.67 22.08 -5.20
CA PHE A 206 -1.49 23.07 -4.53
C PHE A 206 -1.23 23.05 -3.02
N LEU A 207 -1.30 21.88 -2.38
CA LEU A 207 -1.10 21.72 -0.93
C LEU A 207 0.31 22.11 -0.48
N GLU A 208 1.35 21.74 -1.24
CA GLU A 208 2.73 22.17 -0.98
C GLU A 208 2.86 23.71 -0.98
N ASN A 209 2.23 24.38 -1.94
CA ASN A 209 2.23 25.84 -2.01
C ASN A 209 1.39 26.48 -0.89
N GLN A 210 0.33 25.81 -0.42
CA GLN A 210 -0.48 26.28 0.71
C GLN A 210 0.26 26.13 2.03
N VAL A 211 0.88 24.98 2.31
CA VAL A 211 1.59 24.76 3.58
C VAL A 211 2.76 25.74 3.73
N ARG A 212 3.52 26.02 2.67
CA ARG A 212 4.60 27.03 2.72
C ARG A 212 4.06 28.44 3.03
N ARG A 213 2.92 28.82 2.45
CA ARG A 213 2.26 30.11 2.72
C ARG A 213 1.75 30.19 4.16
N VAL A 214 1.01 29.18 4.61
CA VAL A 214 0.42 29.13 5.96
C VAL A 214 1.49 29.02 7.05
N ALA A 215 2.65 28.43 6.75
CA ALA A 215 3.80 28.43 7.65
C ALA A 215 4.52 29.80 7.69
N SER A 216 4.60 30.51 6.55
CA SER A 216 5.30 31.80 6.45
C SER A 216 4.47 32.99 6.95
N CYS A 217 3.15 32.95 6.84
CA CYS A 217 2.23 34.02 7.25
C CYS A 217 1.73 33.85 8.69
N CYS A 218 1.24 34.93 9.30
CA CYS A 218 0.59 34.87 10.61
C CYS A 218 -0.66 33.96 10.57
N PRO A 219 -1.04 33.30 11.70
CA PRO A 219 -2.21 32.42 11.76
C PRO A 219 -3.50 33.10 11.26
N GLY A 220 -4.39 32.34 10.60
CA GLY A 220 -5.73 32.82 10.23
C GLY A 220 -5.98 33.18 8.76
N GLN A 221 -5.02 33.01 7.85
CA GLN A 221 -5.23 33.24 6.41
C GLN A 221 -5.46 31.91 5.66
N TYR A 222 -6.70 31.44 5.65
CA TYR A 222 -7.08 30.19 4.96
C TYR A 222 -8.01 30.40 3.76
N SER A 223 -8.22 31.64 3.31
CA SER A 223 -9.14 31.95 2.20
C SER A 223 -8.88 31.16 0.90
N PRO A 224 -7.63 30.82 0.51
CA PRO A 224 -7.41 29.97 -0.65
C PRO A 224 -7.85 28.51 -0.43
N LEU A 225 -7.78 28.01 0.81
CA LEU A 225 -8.24 26.67 1.19
C LEU A 225 -9.76 26.62 1.27
N GLU A 226 -10.39 27.69 1.75
CA GLU A 226 -11.86 27.86 1.74
C GLU A 226 -12.41 27.84 0.32
N ALA A 227 -11.84 28.66 -0.57
CA ALA A 227 -12.25 28.70 -1.97
C ALA A 227 -12.05 27.34 -2.68
N PHE A 228 -10.94 26.66 -2.38
CA PHE A 228 -10.67 25.31 -2.90
C PHE A 228 -11.70 24.29 -2.42
N TYR A 229 -12.04 24.31 -1.13
CA TYR A 229 -13.06 23.40 -0.59
C TYR A 229 -14.42 23.67 -1.23
N GLU A 230 -14.83 24.93 -1.34
CA GLU A 230 -16.13 25.26 -1.95
C GLU A 230 -16.26 24.84 -3.41
N ASP A 231 -15.15 24.89 -4.17
CA ASP A 231 -15.10 24.45 -5.57
C ASP A 231 -15.16 22.92 -5.72
N LYS A 232 -14.49 22.18 -4.82
CA LYS A 232 -14.28 20.72 -4.95
C LYS A 232 -14.99 19.86 -3.91
N LYS A 233 -15.82 20.45 -3.05
CA LYS A 233 -16.50 19.71 -1.97
C LYS A 233 -17.39 18.61 -2.52
N ALA A 234 -17.34 17.45 -1.88
CA ALA A 234 -18.18 16.31 -2.20
C ALA A 234 -19.65 16.64 -1.87
N VAL A 235 -20.56 16.29 -2.77
CA VAL A 235 -22.01 16.31 -2.50
C VAL A 235 -22.38 14.95 -1.91
N LEU A 236 -22.31 14.82 -0.58
CA LEU A 236 -22.67 13.58 0.10
C LEU A 236 -24.21 13.43 0.20
N PRO A 237 -24.78 12.24 -0.05
CA PRO A 237 -26.23 12.02 0.07
C PRO A 237 -26.75 12.26 1.51
N PRO A 238 -27.92 12.89 1.73
CA PRO A 238 -28.39 13.31 3.06
C PRO A 238 -28.81 12.21 4.06
N GLY A 239 -28.39 10.94 3.91
CA GLY A 239 -28.93 9.86 4.76
C GLY A 239 -28.22 8.51 4.72
N GLY A 240 -26.97 8.42 4.28
CA GLY A 240 -26.18 7.18 4.32
C GLY A 240 -24.98 7.33 5.25
N ASN A 241 -24.64 6.27 6.01
CA ASN A 241 -23.47 6.19 6.90
C ASN A 241 -22.13 6.38 6.16
N GLY A 242 -21.81 7.55 5.60
CA GLY A 242 -20.50 7.90 5.02
C GLY A 242 -19.92 6.91 3.99
N LEU A 243 -20.70 5.89 3.58
CA LEU A 243 -20.26 4.78 2.78
C LEU A 243 -20.44 5.25 1.34
N VAL A 244 -19.39 5.86 0.79
CA VAL A 244 -19.19 5.78 -0.65
C VAL A 244 -19.01 4.29 -0.93
N THR A 245 -20.10 3.65 -1.30
CA THR A 245 -20.12 2.28 -1.80
C THR A 245 -19.19 2.24 -2.98
N SER A 246 -18.15 1.40 -2.87
CA SER A 246 -17.13 1.11 -3.86
C SER A 246 -16.28 2.32 -4.29
N CYS A 247 -14.97 2.25 -3.99
CA CYS A 247 -13.98 2.72 -4.95
C CYS A 247 -14.43 2.25 -6.33
N PRO A 248 -14.39 3.05 -7.41
CA PRO A 248 -14.62 2.48 -8.73
C PRO A 248 -13.56 1.40 -8.93
N THR A 249 -13.96 0.14 -8.74
CA THR A 249 -13.32 -1.03 -9.34
C THR A 249 -13.61 -0.88 -10.83
N SER A 250 -12.98 0.11 -11.45
CA SER A 250 -12.79 0.10 -12.88
C SER A 250 -12.08 -1.22 -13.14
N ALA A 251 -12.70 -2.06 -13.97
CA ALA A 251 -12.11 -3.31 -14.46
C ALA A 251 -10.79 -3.07 -15.24
N LEU A 252 -10.40 -1.79 -15.38
CA LEU A 252 -9.07 -1.32 -15.71
C LEU A 252 -8.52 -0.67 -14.44
N ALA A 253 -7.39 -1.18 -13.93
CA ALA A 253 -6.70 -0.60 -12.77
C ALA A 253 -6.74 0.94 -12.85
N PRO A 254 -7.24 1.65 -11.82
CA PRO A 254 -7.22 3.10 -11.86
C PRO A 254 -5.77 3.51 -12.04
N ILE A 255 -5.46 4.11 -13.20
CA ILE A 255 -4.13 4.61 -13.50
C ILE A 255 -3.92 5.79 -12.55
N ILE A 256 -3.42 5.50 -11.36
CA ILE A 256 -2.86 6.55 -10.52
C ILE A 256 -1.58 6.93 -11.23
N THR A 257 -1.65 8.02 -11.98
CA THR A 257 -0.47 8.72 -12.44
C THR A 257 0.22 9.30 -11.21
N HIS A 258 0.92 8.45 -10.46
CA HIS A 258 2.04 8.85 -9.63
C HIS A 258 3.08 9.54 -10.52
N PRO A 259 4.02 10.31 -9.93
CA PRO A 259 5.14 10.85 -10.70
C PRO A 259 5.73 9.74 -11.58
N ALA A 260 5.88 10.03 -12.88
CA ALA A 260 6.34 9.05 -13.85
C ALA A 260 7.62 8.36 -13.33
N GLY A 261 7.65 7.02 -13.39
CA GLY A 261 8.80 6.22 -12.95
C GLY A 261 8.79 5.73 -11.50
N CYS A 262 7.71 5.92 -10.73
CA CYS A 262 7.63 5.38 -9.36
C CYS A 262 7.81 3.85 -9.31
N MET A 263 7.16 3.09 -10.21
CA MET A 263 7.31 1.64 -10.33
C MET A 263 8.76 1.26 -10.73
N SER A 264 9.33 1.99 -11.68
CA SER A 264 10.71 1.82 -12.14
C SER A 264 11.73 1.99 -11.01
N GLN A 265 11.53 3.01 -10.16
CA GLN A 265 12.34 3.26 -8.97
C GLN A 265 12.12 2.17 -7.92
N PHE A 266 10.88 1.73 -7.71
CA PHE A 266 10.53 0.64 -6.80
C PHE A 266 11.20 -0.69 -7.20
N ILE A 267 11.14 -1.06 -8.48
CA ILE A 267 11.83 -2.25 -9.02
C ILE A 267 13.35 -2.12 -8.84
N ARG A 268 13.94 -0.95 -9.14
CA ARG A 268 15.38 -0.72 -8.93
C ARG A 268 15.78 -0.83 -7.46
N PHE A 269 14.96 -0.30 -6.56
CA PHE A 269 15.23 -0.30 -5.13
C PHE A 269 15.25 -1.72 -4.54
N PHE A 270 14.31 -2.60 -4.93
CA PHE A 270 14.29 -3.99 -4.44
C PHE A 270 15.17 -4.95 -5.24
N GLY A 271 15.52 -4.61 -6.49
CA GLY A 271 16.24 -5.52 -7.37
C GLY A 271 15.50 -6.84 -7.55
N GLU A 272 16.21 -7.97 -7.50
CA GLU A 272 15.61 -9.31 -7.61
C GLU A 272 14.56 -9.59 -6.50
N GLN A 273 14.67 -8.96 -5.33
CA GLN A 273 13.73 -9.16 -4.22
C GLN A 273 12.32 -8.69 -4.53
N ILE A 274 12.13 -7.93 -5.62
CA ILE A 274 10.80 -7.60 -6.12
C ILE A 274 9.97 -8.86 -6.43
N MET A 275 10.62 -9.97 -6.82
CA MET A 275 9.93 -11.23 -7.11
C MET A 275 9.43 -11.92 -5.84
N VAL A 276 10.14 -11.78 -4.73
CA VAL A 276 9.68 -12.23 -3.42
C VAL A 276 8.48 -11.39 -2.97
N LEU A 277 8.58 -10.07 -3.11
CA LEU A 277 7.50 -9.15 -2.75
C LEU A 277 6.24 -9.37 -3.59
N TRP A 278 6.40 -9.60 -4.89
CA TRP A 278 5.33 -9.96 -5.81
C TRP A 278 4.57 -11.22 -5.38
N LYS A 279 5.28 -12.28 -4.97
CA LYS A 279 4.63 -13.50 -4.45
C LYS A 279 3.81 -13.20 -3.19
N PHE A 280 4.35 -12.43 -2.24
CA PHE A 280 3.59 -12.04 -1.04
C PHE A 280 2.37 -11.17 -1.35
N ALA A 281 2.48 -10.27 -2.34
CA ALA A 281 1.37 -9.46 -2.80
C ALA A 281 0.27 -10.32 -3.44
N LEU A 282 0.64 -11.30 -4.28
CA LEU A 282 -0.31 -12.27 -4.84
C LEU A 282 -1.00 -13.11 -3.77
N LEU A 283 -0.28 -13.48 -2.71
CA LEU A 283 -0.83 -14.19 -1.55
C LEU A 283 -1.62 -13.27 -0.58
N ARG A 284 -1.89 -12.01 -0.95
CA ARG A 284 -2.68 -11.05 -0.15
C ARG A 284 -2.20 -10.92 1.31
N LYS A 285 -0.88 -11.02 1.52
CA LYS A 285 -0.29 -10.94 2.87
C LYS A 285 -0.35 -9.52 3.41
N ARG A 286 -0.36 -9.39 4.73
CA ARG A 286 -0.22 -8.10 5.44
C ARG A 286 1.24 -7.67 5.37
N ILE A 287 1.53 -6.67 4.53
CA ILE A 287 2.90 -6.18 4.26
C ILE A 287 3.08 -4.82 4.93
N LEU A 288 4.08 -4.71 5.79
CA LEU A 288 4.44 -3.47 6.49
C LEU A 288 5.85 -3.02 6.11
N ILE A 289 5.96 -1.79 5.61
CA ILE A 289 7.22 -1.15 5.23
C ILE A 289 7.63 -0.16 6.32
N PHE A 290 8.76 -0.41 6.96
CA PHE A 290 9.39 0.57 7.84
C PHE A 290 10.34 1.46 7.05
N SER A 291 10.21 2.77 7.26
CA SER A 291 11.16 3.76 6.76
C SER A 291 11.06 5.04 7.59
N PRO A 292 12.17 5.66 8.01
CA PRO A 292 12.14 7.01 8.54
C PRO A 292 11.63 8.02 7.47
N PRO A 293 11.21 9.23 7.86
CA PRO A 293 10.84 10.29 6.91
C PRO A 293 12.01 10.61 5.95
N PRO A 294 11.75 10.94 4.67
CA PRO A 294 10.45 11.31 4.10
C PRO A 294 9.52 10.12 3.79
N VAL A 295 8.26 10.25 4.19
CA VAL A 295 7.24 9.20 4.11
C VAL A 295 6.54 9.17 2.75
N GLY A 296 6.48 10.29 2.04
CA GLY A 296 5.75 10.38 0.77
C GLY A 296 6.25 9.41 -0.30
N VAL A 297 7.57 9.31 -0.42
CA VAL A 297 8.25 8.34 -1.28
C VAL A 297 7.85 6.91 -0.93
N VAL A 298 7.71 6.60 0.35
CA VAL A 298 7.35 5.27 0.85
C VAL A 298 5.86 4.98 0.60
N CYS A 299 4.99 5.99 0.65
CA CYS A 299 3.58 5.85 0.27
C CYS A 299 3.45 5.42 -1.21
N TYR A 300 4.32 5.91 -2.09
CA TYR A 300 4.38 5.43 -3.48
C TYR A 300 4.84 3.97 -3.58
N ARG A 301 5.77 3.54 -2.73
CA ARG A 301 6.16 2.12 -2.65
C ARG A 301 5.01 1.22 -2.20
N VAL A 302 4.21 1.68 -1.23
CA VAL A 302 2.98 1.00 -0.79
C VAL A 302 2.01 0.81 -1.95
N TYR A 303 1.78 1.87 -2.74
CA TYR A 303 0.97 1.77 -3.94
C TYR A 303 1.53 0.78 -4.96
N CYS A 304 2.81 0.93 -5.35
CA CYS A 304 3.46 0.05 -6.32
C CYS A 304 3.38 -1.42 -5.89
N CYS A 305 3.56 -1.70 -4.60
CA CYS A 305 3.44 -3.03 -4.04
C CYS A 305 2.02 -3.61 -4.21
N CYS A 306 0.97 -2.79 -4.10
CA CYS A 306 -0.40 -3.24 -4.37
C CYS A 306 -0.58 -3.58 -5.85
N SER A 307 -0.03 -2.75 -6.75
CA SER A 307 -0.11 -2.96 -8.20
C SER A 307 0.52 -4.26 -8.68
N LEU A 308 1.50 -4.80 -7.96
CA LEU A 308 2.11 -6.11 -8.26
C LEU A 308 1.09 -7.25 -8.32
N ALA A 309 -0.02 -7.16 -7.58
CA ALA A 309 -1.05 -8.19 -7.49
C ALA A 309 -2.26 -7.95 -8.43
N ASN A 310 -2.17 -7.00 -9.36
CA ASN A 310 -3.24 -6.68 -10.29
C ASN A 310 -3.51 -7.84 -11.27
N VAL A 311 -4.78 -8.13 -11.50
CA VAL A 311 -5.27 -9.18 -12.41
C VAL A 311 -6.39 -8.58 -13.25
N SER A 312 -6.39 -8.83 -14.55
CA SER A 312 -7.43 -8.30 -15.45
C SER A 312 -8.51 -9.33 -15.83
N ILE A 313 -8.42 -10.56 -15.31
CA ILE A 313 -9.38 -11.62 -15.56
C ILE A 313 -10.67 -11.33 -14.75
N PRO A 314 -11.84 -11.20 -15.40
CA PRO A 314 -13.10 -10.94 -14.72
C PRO A 314 -13.45 -12.03 -13.71
N GLY A 315 -13.91 -11.65 -12.51
CA GLY A 315 -14.32 -12.60 -11.47
C GLY A 315 -13.17 -13.19 -10.65
N MET A 316 -11.92 -13.09 -11.13
CA MET A 316 -10.76 -13.47 -10.34
C MET A 316 -10.53 -12.46 -9.22
N GLY A 317 -10.28 -12.97 -8.02
CA GLY A 317 -10.01 -12.11 -6.87
C GLY A 317 -11.25 -11.65 -6.09
N VAL A 318 -12.47 -11.98 -6.54
CA VAL A 318 -13.72 -11.54 -5.87
C VAL A 318 -13.94 -12.25 -4.53
N SER A 319 -13.50 -13.51 -4.42
CA SER A 319 -13.58 -14.32 -3.21
C SER A 319 -12.49 -14.00 -2.19
N VAL A 320 -11.45 -13.26 -2.56
CA VAL A 320 -10.29 -12.97 -1.70
C VAL A 320 -10.29 -11.51 -1.25
N PRO A 321 -9.76 -11.23 -0.04
CA PRO A 321 -9.56 -9.87 0.41
C PRO A 321 -8.75 -9.03 -0.59
N GLU A 322 -9.23 -7.82 -0.88
CA GLU A 322 -8.53 -6.85 -1.72
C GLU A 322 -7.18 -6.45 -1.08
N LEU A 323 -6.11 -6.38 -1.87
CA LEU A 323 -4.83 -5.86 -1.40
C LEU A 323 -4.86 -4.33 -1.43
N ARG A 324 -5.27 -3.73 -0.32
CA ARG A 324 -5.50 -2.28 -0.23
C ARG A 324 -4.27 -1.52 0.24
N PRO A 325 -3.99 -0.34 -0.34
CA PRO A 325 -2.98 0.57 0.18
C PRO A 325 -3.54 1.30 1.39
N PHE A 326 -2.98 1.04 2.57
CA PHE A 326 -3.29 1.77 3.80
C PHE A 326 -2.41 3.02 3.93
N PHE A 327 -1.34 3.08 3.14
CA PHE A 327 -0.32 4.11 3.17
C PHE A 327 0.26 4.26 4.59
N TYR A 328 0.42 5.48 5.09
CA TYR A 328 1.03 5.72 6.39
C TYR A 328 0.11 5.30 7.55
N ILE A 329 0.69 4.52 8.47
CA ILE A 329 0.09 4.08 9.72
C ILE A 329 1.00 4.39 10.91
N ASN A 330 0.40 4.52 12.09
CA ASN A 330 1.09 4.77 13.37
C ASN A 330 0.49 3.91 14.50
N VAL A 331 0.99 4.06 15.73
CA VAL A 331 0.52 3.29 16.91
C VAL A 331 -1.00 3.40 17.13
N ALA A 332 -1.64 4.50 16.71
CA ALA A 332 -3.09 4.68 16.87
C ALA A 332 -3.91 3.75 15.95
N ASP A 333 -3.29 3.19 14.90
CA ASP A 333 -3.95 2.30 13.94
C ASP A 333 -3.89 0.81 14.33
N ILE A 334 -3.22 0.46 15.43
CA ILE A 334 -2.97 -0.94 15.81
C ILE A 334 -4.27 -1.74 15.92
N THR A 335 -5.27 -1.21 16.62
CA THR A 335 -6.57 -1.87 16.78
C THR A 335 -7.28 -2.11 15.44
N ALA A 336 -7.10 -1.21 14.47
CA ALA A 336 -7.67 -1.40 13.13
C ALA A 336 -6.91 -2.50 12.37
N LEU A 337 -5.57 -2.51 12.44
CA LEU A 337 -4.72 -3.48 11.73
C LEU A 337 -4.92 -4.92 12.19
N GLU A 338 -5.25 -5.15 13.47
CA GLU A 338 -5.54 -6.49 14.00
C GLU A 338 -6.73 -7.16 13.31
N THR A 339 -7.67 -6.37 12.78
CA THR A 339 -8.89 -6.87 12.13
C THR A 339 -8.76 -7.07 10.62
N GLU A 340 -7.69 -6.55 10.02
CA GLU A 340 -7.54 -6.49 8.57
C GLU A 340 -6.84 -7.76 8.06
N LEU A 341 -7.44 -8.41 7.08
CA LEU A 341 -6.94 -9.68 6.54
C LEU A 341 -5.79 -9.51 5.54
N SER A 342 -5.74 -8.34 4.87
CA SER A 342 -4.82 -8.04 3.78
C SER A 342 -4.64 -6.53 3.67
N TYR A 343 -3.39 -6.07 3.67
CA TYR A 343 -3.05 -4.67 3.47
C TYR A 343 -1.59 -4.50 3.06
N VAL A 344 -1.28 -3.35 2.46
CA VAL A 344 0.08 -2.83 2.39
C VAL A 344 0.12 -1.46 3.07
N ALA A 345 1.04 -1.27 4.00
CA ALA A 345 1.17 -0.03 4.76
C ALA A 345 2.65 0.34 4.97
N CYS A 346 2.89 1.59 5.34
CA CYS A 346 4.21 2.06 5.76
C CYS A 346 4.15 2.76 7.12
N THR A 347 5.25 2.73 7.86
CA THR A 347 5.38 3.39 9.17
C THR A 347 6.78 3.93 9.40
N THR A 348 6.88 4.95 10.24
CA THR A 348 8.15 5.50 10.73
C THR A 348 8.49 4.98 12.14
N GLU A 349 7.65 4.14 12.71
CA GLU A 349 7.73 3.75 14.12
C GLU A 349 8.28 2.34 14.26
N LYS A 350 9.49 2.23 14.83
CA LYS A 350 10.19 0.95 14.96
C LYS A 350 9.52 -0.03 15.93
N ILE A 351 8.59 0.43 16.76
CA ILE A 351 7.80 -0.42 17.66
C ILE A 351 7.06 -1.54 16.91
N PHE A 352 6.71 -1.32 15.64
CA PHE A 352 6.08 -2.35 14.83
C PHE A 352 7.01 -3.56 14.61
N GLU A 353 8.34 -3.43 14.62
CA GLU A 353 9.25 -4.57 14.48
C GLU A 353 9.07 -5.63 15.59
N GLU A 354 8.63 -5.20 16.78
CA GLU A 354 8.37 -6.09 17.92
C GLU A 354 6.95 -6.67 17.89
N LYS A 355 5.98 -5.96 17.29
CA LYS A 355 4.56 -6.33 17.22
C LYS A 355 4.26 -7.26 16.05
N LYS A 356 4.86 -8.45 16.09
CA LYS A 356 4.85 -9.45 15.00
C LYS A 356 3.45 -9.89 14.58
N ASP A 357 2.46 -9.89 15.47
CA ASP A 357 1.10 -10.35 15.15
C ASP A 357 0.35 -9.45 14.16
N LEU A 358 0.81 -8.20 13.98
CA LEU A 358 0.13 -7.20 13.16
C LEU A 358 0.35 -7.41 11.65
N TYR A 359 1.46 -8.02 11.23
CA TYR A 359 1.83 -8.16 9.82
C TYR A 359 2.35 -9.56 9.52
N ASP A 360 2.28 -10.01 8.28
CA ASP A 360 2.92 -11.27 7.86
C ASP A 360 4.34 -11.04 7.33
N VAL A 361 4.56 -9.87 6.72
CA VAL A 361 5.83 -9.47 6.10
C VAL A 361 6.23 -8.08 6.59
N TYR A 362 7.47 -7.94 7.05
CA TYR A 362 8.08 -6.68 7.45
C TYR A 362 9.24 -6.35 6.53
N ILE A 363 9.25 -5.13 6.02
CA ILE A 363 10.28 -4.65 5.11
C ILE A 363 11.04 -3.53 5.82
N ASP A 364 12.33 -3.73 5.97
CA ASP A 364 13.25 -2.72 6.50
C ASP A 364 14.33 -2.46 5.45
N ASN A 365 14.28 -1.26 4.88
CA ASN A 365 15.04 -0.91 3.67
C ASN A 365 14.70 -1.89 2.52
N GLN A 366 15.66 -2.72 2.10
CA GLN A 366 15.47 -3.74 1.05
C GLN A 366 15.26 -5.15 1.62
N ASN A 367 15.31 -5.30 2.95
CA ASN A 367 15.25 -6.59 3.59
C ASN A 367 13.80 -7.00 3.84
N VAL A 368 13.31 -7.94 3.03
CA VAL A 368 12.02 -8.59 3.24
C VAL A 368 12.17 -9.66 4.32
N LYS A 369 11.47 -9.51 5.43
CA LYS A 369 11.50 -10.43 6.57
C LYS A 369 10.09 -10.95 6.84
N THR A 370 9.97 -12.19 7.27
CA THR A 370 8.75 -12.74 7.85
C THR A 370 9.09 -13.38 9.18
N HIS A 371 8.13 -13.43 10.10
CA HIS A 371 8.25 -14.17 11.35
C HIS A 371 7.54 -15.54 11.27
N ARG A 372 6.73 -15.78 10.23
CA ARG A 372 5.92 -17.00 10.07
C ARG A 372 6.75 -18.08 9.39
N GLU A 373 6.91 -19.23 10.05
CA GLU A 373 7.73 -20.34 9.54
C GLU A 373 7.25 -20.86 8.19
N SER A 374 5.93 -20.91 7.95
CA SER A 374 5.35 -21.34 6.67
C SER A 374 5.72 -20.42 5.50
N LEU A 375 6.00 -19.15 5.77
CA LEU A 375 6.34 -18.15 4.75
C LEU A 375 7.84 -17.99 4.52
N GLN A 376 8.70 -18.50 5.41
CA GLN A 376 10.16 -18.42 5.28
C GLN A 376 10.69 -18.98 3.94
N PRO A 377 10.16 -20.10 3.40
CA PRO A 377 10.61 -20.62 2.11
C PRO A 377 10.44 -19.63 0.96
N LEU A 378 9.41 -18.76 1.02
CA LEU A 378 9.10 -17.77 -0.02
C LEU A 378 10.13 -16.64 -0.11
N LEU A 379 10.96 -16.44 0.93
CA LEU A 379 12.04 -15.45 0.92
C LEU A 379 13.21 -15.86 0.02
N ARG A 380 13.30 -17.13 -0.37
CA ARG A 380 14.41 -17.63 -1.20
C ARG A 380 14.10 -17.45 -2.67
N LEU A 381 14.93 -16.66 -3.35
CA LEU A 381 14.90 -16.52 -4.80
C LEU A 381 15.30 -17.83 -5.47
N ASN A 382 14.52 -18.25 -6.47
CA ASN A 382 14.83 -19.40 -7.33
C ASN A 382 15.32 -18.95 -8.72
N SER A 383 15.65 -19.92 -9.58
CA SER A 383 16.11 -19.64 -10.95
C SER A 383 15.02 -18.98 -11.81
N ALA A 384 13.76 -19.39 -11.65
CA ALA A 384 12.62 -18.82 -12.37
C ALA A 384 12.38 -17.34 -11.98
N ASP A 385 12.59 -16.97 -10.72
CA ASP A 385 12.51 -15.57 -10.26
C ASP A 385 13.59 -14.70 -10.87
N ARG A 386 14.84 -15.20 -10.89
CA ARG A 386 15.98 -14.49 -11.51
C ARG A 386 15.74 -14.30 -13.01
N GLU A 387 15.21 -15.32 -13.66
CA GLU A 387 14.86 -15.27 -15.07
C GLU A 387 13.72 -14.28 -15.37
N LYS A 388 12.66 -14.26 -14.54
CA LYS A 388 11.60 -13.24 -14.62
C LYS A 388 12.16 -11.83 -14.45
N TYR A 389 13.01 -11.63 -13.44
CA TYR A 389 13.62 -10.33 -13.16
C TYR A 389 14.53 -9.87 -14.31
N ARG A 390 15.29 -10.79 -14.91
CA ARG A 390 16.09 -10.52 -16.10
C ARG A 390 15.23 -10.04 -17.27
N LYS A 391 14.12 -10.74 -17.57
CA LYS A 391 13.17 -10.33 -18.61
C LYS A 391 12.55 -8.97 -18.35
N LEU A 392 12.18 -8.71 -17.09
CA LEU A 392 11.68 -7.40 -16.66
C LEU A 392 12.73 -6.30 -16.91
N CYS A 393 13.99 -6.54 -16.57
CA CYS A 393 15.08 -5.59 -16.83
C CYS A 393 15.30 -5.35 -18.33
N GLU A 394 15.27 -6.41 -19.15
CA GLU A 394 15.42 -6.32 -20.60
C GLU A 394 14.28 -5.51 -21.23
N GLN A 395 13.02 -5.78 -20.85
CA GLN A 395 11.87 -5.01 -21.33
C GLN A 395 11.99 -3.53 -20.96
N ARG A 396 12.40 -3.23 -19.72
CA ARG A 396 12.63 -1.84 -19.27
C ARG A 396 13.73 -1.15 -20.06
N GLN A 397 14.82 -1.85 -20.37
CA GLN A 397 15.92 -1.29 -21.16
C GLN A 397 15.48 -1.02 -22.61
N MET A 398 14.69 -1.91 -23.21
CA MET A 398 14.11 -1.70 -24.53
C MET A 398 13.17 -0.49 -24.57
N LEU A 399 12.36 -0.31 -23.53
CA LEU A 399 11.45 0.84 -23.42
C LEU A 399 12.20 2.16 -23.33
N LEU A 400 13.25 2.24 -22.50
CA LEU A 400 14.11 3.42 -22.42
C LEU A 400 14.71 3.77 -23.79
N TYR A 401 15.17 2.77 -24.54
CA TYR A 401 15.69 2.96 -25.89
C TYR A 401 14.61 3.46 -26.87
N SER A 402 13.39 2.91 -26.83
CA SER A 402 12.29 3.39 -27.67
C SER A 402 11.81 4.80 -27.30
N GLN A 403 11.86 5.16 -26.02
CA GLN A 403 11.45 6.46 -25.52
C GLN A 403 12.40 7.57 -25.98
N GLU A 404 13.70 7.28 -26.10
CA GLU A 404 14.68 8.20 -26.70
C GLU A 404 14.41 8.48 -28.18
N VAL A 405 13.67 7.60 -28.87
CA VAL A 405 13.39 7.68 -30.31
C VAL A 405 12.00 8.29 -30.59
N ASP A 406 10.96 7.89 -29.86
CA ASP A 406 9.55 8.24 -30.17
C ASP A 406 8.92 9.26 -29.20
N GLY A 407 9.61 9.67 -28.13
CA GLY A 407 9.23 10.80 -27.28
C GLY A 407 8.04 10.60 -26.33
N ASP A 408 7.28 9.50 -26.41
CA ASP A 408 6.14 9.24 -25.52
C ASP A 408 6.53 8.41 -24.28
N CYS A 409 6.12 8.90 -23.11
CA CYS A 409 6.38 8.29 -21.80
C CYS A 409 5.16 7.47 -21.35
N THR A 410 5.18 6.15 -21.53
CA THR A 410 4.15 5.27 -20.95
C THR A 410 4.66 4.67 -19.64
N SER A 411 4.35 5.31 -18.51
CA SER A 411 4.64 4.79 -17.15
C SER A 411 3.87 3.50 -16.81
N SER A 412 3.03 2.99 -17.72
CA SER A 412 2.11 1.88 -17.49
C SER A 412 2.67 0.50 -17.85
N GLU A 413 3.79 0.40 -18.57
CA GLU A 413 4.25 -0.88 -19.14
C GLU A 413 4.83 -1.85 -18.10
N GLU A 414 5.41 -1.33 -17.03
CA GLU A 414 5.95 -2.17 -15.93
C GLU A 414 4.81 -2.84 -15.14
N ASP A 415 3.69 -2.13 -14.94
CA ASP A 415 2.47 -2.70 -14.35
C ASP A 415 1.89 -3.79 -15.26
N LEU A 416 1.95 -3.60 -16.58
CA LEU A 416 1.50 -4.60 -17.56
C LEU A 416 2.31 -5.89 -17.48
N PHE A 417 3.63 -5.82 -17.25
CA PHE A 417 4.46 -7.02 -17.08
C PHE A 417 3.94 -7.90 -15.93
N PHE A 418 3.75 -7.33 -14.75
CA PHE A 418 3.25 -8.08 -13.59
C PHE A 418 1.83 -8.58 -13.81
N MET A 419 0.96 -7.75 -14.40
CA MET A 419 -0.40 -8.15 -14.73
C MET A 419 -0.45 -9.32 -15.73
N GLU A 420 0.42 -9.33 -16.73
CA GLU A 420 0.55 -10.44 -17.69
C GLU A 420 1.02 -11.72 -16.99
N GLN A 421 2.03 -11.63 -16.10
CA GLN A 421 2.47 -12.78 -15.32
C GLN A 421 1.35 -13.32 -14.43
N ASN A 422 0.60 -12.43 -13.76
CA ASN A 422 -0.50 -12.81 -12.90
C ASN A 422 -1.62 -13.50 -13.69
N ASN A 423 -2.02 -12.89 -14.81
CA ASN A 423 -3.03 -13.45 -15.70
C ASN A 423 -2.62 -14.83 -16.22
N ARG A 424 -1.36 -15.00 -16.60
CA ARG A 424 -0.83 -16.29 -17.08
C ARG A 424 -0.94 -17.38 -16.01
N ILE A 425 -0.64 -17.07 -14.75
CA ILE A 425 -0.81 -17.99 -13.62
C ILE A 425 -2.29 -18.37 -13.49
N PHE A 426 -3.15 -17.37 -13.29
CA PHE A 426 -4.57 -17.63 -13.01
C PHE A 426 -5.30 -18.26 -14.19
N GLN A 427 -4.97 -17.91 -15.43
CA GLN A 427 -5.53 -18.55 -16.61
C GLN A 427 -5.17 -20.04 -16.66
N THR A 428 -3.89 -20.39 -16.47
CA THR A 428 -3.45 -21.78 -16.43
C THR A 428 -4.16 -22.55 -15.30
N LEU A 429 -4.26 -21.95 -14.11
CA LEU A 429 -4.95 -22.58 -12.97
C LEU A 429 -6.43 -22.82 -13.26
N CYS A 430 -7.12 -21.84 -13.84
CA CYS A 430 -8.53 -21.97 -14.22
C CYS A 430 -8.74 -23.02 -15.33
N GLU A 431 -7.85 -23.08 -16.32
CA GLU A 431 -7.90 -24.08 -17.40
C GLU A 431 -7.74 -25.50 -16.83
N VAL A 432 -6.79 -25.70 -15.92
CA VAL A 432 -6.58 -27.00 -15.26
C VAL A 432 -7.76 -27.36 -14.36
N ALA A 433 -8.28 -26.42 -13.57
CA ALA A 433 -9.44 -26.65 -12.70
C ALA A 433 -10.71 -27.01 -13.49
N ALA A 434 -10.87 -26.46 -14.70
CA ALA A 434 -11.98 -26.76 -15.60
C ALA A 434 -11.80 -28.05 -16.42
N SER A 435 -10.62 -28.67 -16.38
CA SER A 435 -10.32 -29.87 -17.16
C SER A 435 -10.97 -31.13 -16.56
N SER A 436 -11.02 -32.21 -17.35
CA SER A 436 -11.54 -33.50 -16.88
C SER A 436 -10.66 -34.16 -15.81
N ASP A 437 -9.39 -33.77 -15.73
CA ASP A 437 -8.42 -34.24 -14.74
C ASP A 437 -7.70 -33.02 -14.13
N PRO A 438 -8.20 -32.47 -13.01
CA PRO A 438 -7.66 -31.24 -12.42
C PRO A 438 -6.34 -31.52 -11.68
N THR A 439 -5.31 -31.87 -12.45
CA THR A 439 -3.96 -32.17 -11.96
C THR A 439 -2.96 -31.11 -12.46
N LEU A 440 -2.30 -30.42 -11.52
CA LEU A 440 -1.25 -29.46 -11.83
C LEU A 440 0.10 -30.18 -11.93
N THR A 441 0.61 -30.31 -13.15
CA THR A 441 1.88 -30.96 -13.45
C THR A 441 3.05 -29.97 -13.40
N ALA A 442 4.28 -30.48 -13.35
CA ALA A 442 5.48 -29.65 -13.46
C ALA A 442 5.56 -28.87 -14.78
N GLU A 443 4.92 -29.35 -15.85
CA GLU A 443 4.84 -28.63 -17.12
C GLU A 443 3.92 -27.41 -17.02
N HIS A 444 2.74 -27.56 -16.39
CA HIS A 444 1.85 -26.43 -16.11
C HIS A 444 2.57 -25.38 -15.25
N VAL A 445 3.34 -25.80 -14.24
CA VAL A 445 4.08 -24.87 -13.38
C VAL A 445 5.16 -24.09 -14.14
N ARG A 446 5.94 -24.76 -15.01
CA ARG A 446 6.90 -24.07 -15.89
C ARG A 446 6.19 -23.17 -16.91
N ALA A 447 5.03 -23.60 -17.41
CA ALA A 447 4.22 -22.80 -18.32
C ALA A 447 3.69 -21.53 -17.65
N MET A 448 3.49 -21.52 -16.33
CA MET A 448 3.19 -20.31 -15.56
C MET A 448 4.43 -19.42 -15.28
N GLY A 449 5.62 -19.87 -15.69
CA GLY A 449 6.89 -19.19 -15.41
C GLY A 449 7.41 -19.42 -13.99
N LEU A 450 6.89 -20.40 -13.25
CA LEU A 450 7.27 -20.71 -11.87
C LEU A 450 8.22 -21.91 -11.81
N ASP A 451 8.98 -22.04 -10.72
CA ASP A 451 9.83 -23.21 -10.47
C ASP A 451 9.01 -24.34 -9.81
N PRO A 452 8.92 -25.54 -10.41
CA PRO A 452 8.11 -26.62 -9.85
C PRO A 452 8.47 -27.02 -8.41
N GLN A 453 9.74 -26.95 -8.02
CA GLN A 453 10.16 -27.36 -6.68
C GLN A 453 10.22 -26.16 -5.72
N GLY A 454 10.82 -25.06 -6.17
CA GLY A 454 11.01 -23.84 -5.39
C GLY A 454 9.72 -23.08 -5.11
N ASP A 455 8.77 -23.09 -6.04
CA ASP A 455 7.49 -22.38 -5.91
C ASP A 455 6.33 -23.29 -5.47
N ARG A 456 6.62 -24.54 -5.07
CA ARG A 456 5.60 -25.47 -4.59
C ARG A 456 4.81 -24.92 -3.40
N GLY A 457 5.50 -24.34 -2.41
CA GLY A 457 4.85 -23.74 -1.24
C GLY A 457 3.99 -22.52 -1.61
N PHE A 458 4.51 -21.67 -2.51
CA PHE A 458 3.75 -20.54 -3.06
C PHE A 458 2.46 -21.00 -3.74
N LEU A 459 2.53 -22.05 -4.56
CA LEU A 459 1.36 -22.57 -5.28
C LEU A 459 0.32 -23.16 -4.33
N VAL A 460 0.73 -23.90 -3.30
CA VAL A 460 -0.20 -24.44 -2.31
C VAL A 460 -0.96 -23.31 -1.61
N ASP A 461 -0.24 -22.30 -1.11
CA ASP A 461 -0.86 -21.14 -0.48
C ASP A 461 -1.76 -20.37 -1.43
N LEU A 462 -1.37 -20.24 -2.71
CA LEU A 462 -2.16 -19.54 -3.73
C LEU A 462 -3.47 -20.26 -4.04
N LEU A 463 -3.44 -21.59 -4.20
CA LEU A 463 -4.63 -22.41 -4.43
C LEU A 463 -5.59 -22.34 -3.24
N GLU A 464 -5.08 -22.41 -2.01
CA GLU A 464 -5.88 -22.29 -0.79
C GLU A 464 -6.58 -20.93 -0.68
N ILE A 465 -5.81 -19.84 -0.86
CA ILE A 465 -6.35 -18.47 -0.73
C ILE A 465 -7.41 -18.20 -1.79
N TYR A 466 -7.16 -18.59 -3.03
CA TYR A 466 -8.09 -18.31 -4.14
C TYR A 466 -9.20 -19.36 -4.28
N GLY A 467 -9.18 -20.42 -3.46
CA GLY A 467 -10.20 -21.49 -3.47
C GLY A 467 -10.23 -22.28 -4.77
N ILE A 468 -9.05 -22.52 -5.38
CA ILE A 468 -8.93 -23.23 -6.66
C ILE A 468 -8.70 -24.72 -6.36
N ASP A 469 -9.65 -25.57 -6.78
CA ASP A 469 -9.60 -27.01 -6.53
C ASP A 469 -8.81 -27.75 -7.61
N VAL A 470 -7.51 -27.96 -7.34
CA VAL A 470 -6.58 -28.66 -8.22
C VAL A 470 -5.62 -29.52 -7.41
N MET A 471 -5.35 -30.75 -7.86
CA MET A 471 -4.37 -31.63 -7.24
C MET A 471 -2.96 -31.34 -7.76
N LEU A 472 -2.06 -30.96 -6.86
CA LEU A 472 -0.67 -30.65 -7.20
C LEU A 472 0.18 -31.92 -7.30
N VAL A 473 0.53 -32.34 -8.52
CA VAL A 473 1.38 -33.51 -8.80
C VAL A 473 2.69 -33.05 -9.42
N ILE A 474 3.60 -32.61 -8.57
CA ILE A 474 4.96 -32.26 -8.97
C ILE A 474 5.84 -33.43 -8.57
N ASP A 475 6.20 -34.25 -9.55
CA ASP A 475 7.09 -35.40 -9.34
C ASP A 475 8.35 -34.93 -8.61
N ASN A 476 8.69 -35.65 -7.54
CA ASN A 476 9.97 -35.51 -6.88
C ASN A 476 10.97 -36.34 -7.70
N PRO A 477 11.92 -35.77 -8.48
CA PRO A 477 12.96 -36.58 -9.06
C PRO A 477 13.93 -36.93 -7.91
N CYS A 478 13.60 -37.93 -7.09
CA CYS A 478 14.51 -38.70 -6.22
C CYS A 478 13.73 -39.72 -5.36
N CYS A 479 13.51 -40.92 -5.91
CA CYS A 479 13.83 -42.22 -5.30
C CYS A 479 14.01 -43.19 -6.48
N PRO A 480 15.10 -43.96 -6.55
CA PRO A 480 15.61 -44.79 -5.45
C PRO A 480 16.92 -44.32 -4.81
#